data_AF-A0A941HL74-F1
#
_entry.id   AF-A0A941HL74-F1
#
_cell.length_a   1.000
_cell.length_b   1.000
_cell.length_c   1.000
_cell.angle_alpha   90.00
_cell.angle_beta   90.00
_cell.angle_gamma   90.00
#
_symmetry.space_group_name_H-M   'P 1'
#
loop_
_entity.id
_entity.type
_entity.pdbx_description
1 polymer ?
#
loop_
_entity_poly.entity_id
_entity_poly.type
_entity_poly.pdbx_seq_one_letter_code
_entity_poly.pdbx_strand_id
1 'polypeptide(L)'
;MKKLTFLFLITMITSCQDTKSENSNYQKINPKKLTPGSIVHKSLSKEQLQKIKKIHKAFTEVYPISLDETITNFKRDQNPDNEIEIWSAMKEAYEKFALKNNREDQLQKRKEAFKLVLMRSMMSEEETIRMFDLKILTKSEVDKILDSYLLSKKPIKIETH
;
A
#
# COMPACT_ATOMS: atom_id res chain seq x y z
N MET A 1 54.53 21.41 40.95
CA MET A 1 54.11 20.31 40.05
C MET A 1 52.59 20.31 39.96
N LYS A 2 52.04 20.77 38.82
CA LYS A 2 50.60 20.83 38.56
C LYS A 2 50.09 19.39 38.32
N LYS A 3 49.10 18.93 39.08
CA LYS A 3 48.34 17.72 38.73
C LYS A 3 46.91 18.13 38.37
N LEU A 4 46.63 17.84 37.11
CA LEU A 4 45.47 18.14 36.30
C LEU A 4 44.23 17.43 36.84
N THR A 5 43.23 18.18 37.30
CA THR A 5 41.90 17.67 37.63
C THR A 5 41.14 17.42 36.32
N PHE A 6 40.85 16.16 36.02
CA PHE A 6 40.08 15.77 34.84
C PHE A 6 38.58 15.97 35.14
N LEU A 7 38.00 17.05 34.59
CA LEU A 7 36.58 17.36 34.67
C LEU A 7 35.84 16.52 33.62
N PHE A 8 35.18 15.43 34.02
CA PHE A 8 34.25 14.70 33.16
C PHE A 8 32.99 15.55 32.96
N LEU A 9 32.93 16.25 31.83
CA LEU A 9 31.74 16.96 31.37
C LEU A 9 30.75 15.92 30.80
N ILE A 10 29.82 15.45 31.62
CA ILE A 10 28.69 14.62 31.18
C ILE A 10 27.77 15.52 30.35
N THR A 11 27.87 15.40 29.03
CA THR A 11 26.94 16.01 28.10
C THR A 11 25.63 15.22 28.13
N MET A 12 24.64 15.73 28.86
CA MET A 12 23.24 15.31 28.76
C MET A 12 22.74 15.62 27.36
N ILE A 13 22.84 14.67 26.44
CA ILE A 13 22.08 14.68 25.18
C ILE A 13 20.75 14.00 25.47
N THR A 14 19.87 14.69 26.21
CA THR A 14 18.45 14.32 26.22
C THR A 14 17.89 14.75 24.87
N SER A 15 17.99 13.83 23.91
CA SER A 15 17.30 13.86 22.64
C SER A 15 15.86 14.29 22.88
N CYS A 16 15.44 15.41 22.29
CA CYS A 16 14.03 15.72 22.14
C CYS A 16 13.36 14.50 21.51
N GLN A 17 12.53 13.80 22.27
CA GLN A 17 11.48 12.99 21.67
C GLN A 17 10.49 14.00 21.09
N ASP A 18 10.65 14.32 19.81
CA ASP A 18 9.57 14.88 19.02
C ASP A 18 8.49 13.80 18.92
N THR A 19 7.69 13.64 19.98
CA THR A 19 6.36 13.04 19.86
C THR A 19 5.49 14.04 19.12
N LYS A 20 5.72 14.20 17.82
CA LYS A 20 4.71 14.74 16.93
C LYS A 20 3.60 13.70 16.89
N SER A 21 2.65 13.81 17.81
CA SER A 21 1.31 13.29 17.56
C SER A 21 0.77 14.14 16.41
N GLU A 22 0.95 13.65 15.18
CA GLU A 22 0.30 14.27 14.02
C GLU A 22 -1.21 14.14 14.23
N ASN A 23 -1.82 15.21 14.73
CA ASN A 23 -3.25 15.45 14.65
C ASN A 23 -3.61 15.73 13.19
N SER A 24 -3.52 14.71 12.35
CA SER A 24 -4.05 14.72 11.00
C SER A 24 -5.58 14.71 11.09
N ASN A 25 -6.21 15.85 10.84
CA ASN A 25 -7.66 16.01 10.77
C ASN A 25 -8.20 15.30 9.52
N TYR A 26 -8.36 13.98 9.60
CA TYR A 26 -8.96 13.19 8.53
C TYR A 26 -10.49 13.31 8.57
N GLN A 27 -11.08 13.73 7.46
CA GLN A 27 -12.52 13.65 7.27
C GLN A 27 -12.89 12.33 6.59
N LYS A 28 -13.77 11.56 7.24
CA LYS A 28 -14.34 10.36 6.65
C LYS A 28 -15.38 10.75 5.60
N ILE A 29 -15.02 10.60 4.32
CA ILE A 29 -15.92 10.82 3.19
C ILE A 29 -16.49 9.50 2.69
N ASN A 30 -17.72 9.53 2.16
CA ASN A 30 -18.28 8.38 1.44
C ASN A 30 -17.71 8.38 0.01
N PRO A 31 -16.96 7.35 -0.42
CA PRO A 31 -16.38 7.31 -1.76
C PRO A 31 -17.41 7.42 -2.88
N LYS A 32 -18.66 6.99 -2.65
CA LYS A 32 -19.75 7.10 -3.64
C LYS A 32 -20.16 8.55 -3.96
N LYS A 33 -19.72 9.51 -3.13
CA LYS A 33 -19.94 10.95 -3.36
C LYS A 33 -18.82 11.59 -4.18
N LEU A 34 -17.74 10.86 -4.46
CA LEU A 34 -16.65 11.35 -5.29
C LEU A 34 -16.99 11.12 -6.77
N THR A 35 -16.68 12.12 -7.59
CA THR A 35 -16.69 11.97 -9.04
C THR A 35 -15.34 11.40 -9.49
N PRO A 36 -15.30 10.32 -10.29
CA PRO A 36 -14.06 9.83 -10.86
C PRO A 36 -13.37 10.90 -11.71
N GLY A 37 -12.04 10.90 -11.70
CA GLY A 37 -11.25 11.74 -12.60
C GLY A 37 -11.57 11.48 -14.08
N SER A 38 -11.22 12.45 -14.92
CA SER A 38 -11.32 12.30 -16.37
C SER A 38 -10.36 11.22 -16.88
N ILE A 39 -10.69 10.66 -18.04
CA ILE A 39 -9.78 9.78 -18.77
C ILE A 39 -8.65 10.64 -19.33
N VAL A 40 -7.41 10.34 -18.94
CA VAL A 40 -6.20 11.06 -19.35
C VAL A 40 -5.57 10.40 -20.59
N HIS A 41 -5.64 9.07 -20.66
CA HIS A 41 -5.05 8.29 -21.75
C HIS A 41 -6.14 7.78 -22.69
N LYS A 42 -6.08 8.12 -23.98
CA LYS A 42 -7.05 7.61 -24.98
C LYS A 42 -6.95 6.09 -25.15
N SER A 43 -5.74 5.55 -25.07
CA SER A 43 -5.40 4.13 -25.26
C SER A 43 -4.22 3.73 -24.38
N LEU A 44 -4.12 2.43 -24.07
CA LEU A 44 -2.96 1.82 -23.42
C LEU A 44 -2.22 0.91 -24.40
N SER A 45 -0.92 0.72 -24.19
CA SER A 45 -0.11 -0.18 -25.01
C SER A 45 -0.57 -1.64 -24.87
N LYS A 46 -0.23 -2.49 -25.86
CA LYS A 46 -0.54 -3.93 -25.79
C LYS A 46 0.08 -4.58 -24.55
N GLU A 47 1.28 -4.17 -24.18
CA GLU A 47 1.98 -4.68 -22.99
C GLU A 47 1.27 -4.28 -21.70
N GLN A 48 0.87 -3.00 -21.57
CA GLN A 48 0.09 -2.51 -20.44
C GLN A 48 -1.21 -3.30 -20.30
N LEU A 49 -1.96 -3.48 -21.40
CA LEU A 49 -3.20 -4.26 -21.40
C LEU A 49 -2.98 -5.72 -20.97
N GLN A 50 -1.87 -6.35 -21.35
CA GLN A 50 -1.53 -7.70 -20.89
C GLN A 50 -1.27 -7.75 -19.38
N LYS A 51 -0.55 -6.78 -18.83
CA LYS A 51 -0.30 -6.68 -17.37
C LYS A 51 -1.61 -6.44 -16.62
N ILE A 52 -2.44 -5.51 -17.09
CA ILE A 52 -3.76 -5.19 -16.51
C ILE A 52 -4.68 -6.42 -16.49
N LYS A 53 -4.72 -7.23 -17.56
CA LYS A 53 -5.49 -8.47 -17.58
C LYS A 53 -5.06 -9.46 -16.50
N LYS A 54 -3.76 -9.56 -16.22
CA LYS A 54 -3.23 -10.42 -15.14
C LYS A 54 -3.64 -9.88 -13.76
N ILE A 55 -3.52 -8.57 -13.55
CA ILE A 55 -3.97 -7.88 -12.34
C ILE A 55 -5.47 -8.12 -12.11
N HIS A 56 -6.31 -7.86 -13.12
CA HIS A 56 -7.76 -8.07 -13.04
C HIS A 56 -8.10 -9.52 -12.67
N LYS A 57 -7.49 -10.49 -13.35
CA LYS A 57 -7.71 -11.92 -13.08
C LYS A 57 -7.37 -12.31 -11.65
N ALA A 58 -6.29 -11.76 -11.08
CA ALA A 58 -5.89 -12.07 -9.71
C ALA A 58 -6.89 -11.55 -8.68
N PHE A 59 -7.50 -10.39 -8.94
CA PHE A 59 -8.35 -9.71 -7.96
C PHE A 59 -9.85 -9.85 -8.19
N THR A 60 -10.31 -10.34 -9.36
CA THR A 60 -11.74 -10.33 -9.72
C THR A 60 -12.67 -11.03 -8.72
N GLU A 61 -12.15 -11.99 -7.95
CA GLU A 61 -12.92 -12.69 -6.92
C GLU A 61 -13.20 -11.80 -5.68
N VAL A 62 -12.22 -10.97 -5.30
CA VAL A 62 -12.24 -10.14 -4.09
C VAL A 62 -12.58 -8.68 -4.38
N TYR A 63 -12.40 -8.26 -5.64
CA TYR A 63 -12.70 -6.95 -6.17
C TYR A 63 -13.40 -7.09 -7.54
N PRO A 64 -14.72 -7.36 -7.54
CA PRO A 64 -15.47 -7.81 -8.71
C PRO A 64 -15.90 -6.65 -9.62
N ILE A 65 -14.93 -5.96 -10.21
CA ILE A 65 -15.17 -5.00 -11.30
C ILE A 65 -14.90 -5.67 -12.66
N SER A 66 -15.48 -5.12 -13.73
CA SER A 66 -15.23 -5.64 -15.07
C SER A 66 -13.81 -5.35 -15.55
N LEU A 67 -13.32 -6.13 -16.53
CA LEU A 67 -12.02 -5.84 -17.16
C LEU A 67 -12.04 -4.47 -17.85
N ASP A 68 -13.15 -4.09 -18.48
CA ASP A 68 -13.30 -2.79 -19.15
C ASP A 68 -13.26 -1.64 -18.14
N GLU A 69 -13.90 -1.80 -16.98
CA GLU A 69 -13.82 -0.83 -15.88
C GLU A 69 -12.39 -0.74 -15.33
N THR A 70 -11.71 -1.88 -15.18
CA THR A 70 -10.31 -1.93 -14.74
C THR A 70 -9.42 -1.16 -15.73
N ILE A 71 -9.54 -1.42 -17.03
CA ILE A 71 -8.82 -0.70 -18.09
C ILE A 71 -9.14 0.79 -18.04
N THR A 72 -10.42 1.15 -17.86
CA THR A 72 -10.86 2.55 -17.77
C THR A 72 -10.23 3.24 -16.56
N ASN A 73 -10.09 2.57 -15.42
CA ASN A 73 -9.42 3.11 -14.24
C ASN A 73 -7.94 3.38 -14.52
N PHE A 74 -7.20 2.43 -15.12
CA PHE A 74 -5.81 2.66 -15.53
C PHE A 74 -5.64 3.80 -16.55
N LYS A 75 -6.65 4.07 -17.39
CA LYS A 75 -6.63 5.21 -18.32
C LYS A 75 -6.82 6.57 -17.64
N ARG A 76 -7.30 6.60 -16.39
CA ARG A 76 -7.43 7.83 -15.58
C ARG A 76 -6.13 8.19 -14.87
N ASP A 77 -5.26 7.21 -14.65
CA ASP A 77 -4.01 7.42 -13.94
C ASP A 77 -3.05 8.30 -14.73
N GLN A 78 -2.38 9.23 -14.04
CA GLN A 78 -1.43 10.14 -14.70
C GLN A 78 -0.23 9.36 -15.27
N ASN A 79 0.22 8.32 -14.58
CA ASN A 79 1.28 7.42 -15.02
C ASN A 79 0.82 5.96 -14.92
N PRO A 80 0.22 5.40 -15.99
CA PRO A 80 -0.27 4.03 -15.99
C PRO A 80 0.82 2.98 -15.74
N ASP A 81 2.08 3.24 -16.13
CA ASP A 81 3.18 2.29 -15.89
C ASP A 81 3.52 2.19 -14.41
N ASN A 82 3.54 3.33 -13.70
CA ASN A 82 3.72 3.34 -12.24
C ASN A 82 2.58 2.60 -11.54
N GLU A 83 1.33 2.86 -11.93
CA GLU A 83 0.19 2.17 -11.32
C GLU A 83 0.22 0.67 -11.62
N ILE A 84 0.59 0.26 -12.84
CA ILE A 84 0.78 -1.15 -13.17
C ILE A 84 1.88 -1.78 -12.31
N GLU A 85 2.98 -1.09 -12.01
CA GLU A 85 4.04 -1.55 -11.10
C GLU A 85 3.47 -1.82 -9.70
N ILE A 86 2.74 -0.85 -9.14
CA ILE A 86 2.12 -0.94 -7.80
C ILE A 86 1.12 -2.09 -7.73
N TRP A 87 0.17 -2.14 -8.66
CA TRP A 87 -0.85 -3.19 -8.69
C TRP A 87 -0.25 -4.58 -8.97
N SER A 88 0.86 -4.65 -9.72
CA SER A 88 1.59 -5.91 -9.92
C SER A 88 2.27 -6.38 -8.62
N ALA A 89 2.87 -5.46 -7.85
CA ALA A 89 3.43 -5.80 -6.54
C ALA A 89 2.35 -6.28 -5.55
N MET A 90 1.19 -5.62 -5.53
CA MET A 90 0.02 -6.08 -4.76
C MET A 90 -0.39 -7.49 -5.18
N LYS A 91 -0.46 -7.74 -6.51
CA LYS A 91 -0.86 -9.02 -7.08
C LYS A 91 0.08 -10.13 -6.64
N GLU A 92 1.39 -9.91 -6.67
CA GLU A 92 2.39 -10.90 -6.25
C GLU A 92 2.31 -11.24 -4.76
N ALA A 93 2.12 -10.24 -3.90
CA ALA A 93 1.93 -10.47 -2.46
C ALA A 93 0.63 -11.23 -2.16
N TYR A 94 -0.47 -10.84 -2.81
CA TYR A 94 -1.77 -11.46 -2.66
C TYR A 94 -1.83 -12.90 -3.18
N GLU A 95 -1.32 -13.17 -4.39
CA GLU A 95 -1.42 -14.49 -5.03
C GLU A 95 -0.75 -15.59 -4.19
N LYS A 96 0.41 -15.31 -3.58
CA LYS A 96 1.08 -16.24 -2.66
C LYS A 96 0.20 -16.66 -1.49
N PHE A 97 -0.58 -15.72 -0.95
CA PHE A 97 -1.52 -15.98 0.14
C PHE A 97 -2.77 -16.70 -0.37
N ALA A 98 -3.35 -16.23 -1.47
CA ALA A 98 -4.58 -16.76 -2.06
C ALA A 98 -4.43 -18.22 -2.49
N LEU A 99 -3.28 -18.61 -3.08
CA LEU A 99 -3.00 -19.99 -3.49
C LEU A 99 -3.03 -20.97 -2.31
N LYS A 100 -2.53 -20.55 -1.14
CA LYS A 100 -2.55 -21.38 0.09
C LYS A 100 -3.92 -21.42 0.76
N ASN A 101 -4.79 -20.46 0.43
CA ASN A 101 -6.10 -20.28 1.03
C ASN A 101 -7.19 -20.27 -0.06
N ASN A 102 -7.12 -21.21 -1.00
CA ASN A 102 -7.96 -21.22 -2.21
C ASN A 102 -9.36 -21.84 -2.03
N ARG A 103 -9.66 -22.40 -0.86
CA ARG A 103 -10.97 -23.00 -0.57
C ARG A 103 -12.04 -21.93 -0.41
N GLU A 104 -13.29 -22.27 -0.71
CA GLU A 104 -14.43 -21.35 -0.66
C GLU A 104 -14.64 -20.77 0.76
N ASP A 105 -14.45 -21.57 1.80
CA ASP A 105 -14.55 -21.15 3.21
C ASP A 105 -13.53 -20.08 3.61
N GLN A 106 -12.50 -19.86 2.78
CA GLN A 106 -11.44 -18.89 3.02
C GLN A 106 -11.64 -17.57 2.25
N LEU A 107 -12.75 -17.39 1.53
CA LEU A 107 -13.01 -16.19 0.72
C LEU A 107 -12.91 -14.89 1.53
N GLN A 108 -13.47 -14.85 2.74
CA GLN A 108 -13.41 -13.65 3.59
C GLN A 108 -11.98 -13.31 4.00
N LYS A 109 -11.14 -14.33 4.20
CA LYS A 109 -9.72 -14.18 4.49
C LYS A 109 -8.96 -13.60 3.31
N ARG A 110 -9.26 -14.06 2.09
CA ARG A 110 -8.72 -13.48 0.84
C ARG A 110 -9.17 -12.03 0.65
N LYS A 111 -10.44 -11.70 0.93
CA LYS A 111 -10.93 -10.31 0.90
C LYS A 111 -10.20 -9.41 1.88
N GLU A 112 -9.88 -9.89 3.08
CA GLU A 112 -9.10 -9.13 4.05
C GLU A 112 -7.64 -8.97 3.61
N ALA A 113 -7.02 -10.02 3.09
CA ALA A 113 -5.67 -9.95 2.52
C ALA A 113 -5.57 -8.93 1.37
N PHE A 114 -6.58 -8.86 0.51
CA PHE A 114 -6.67 -7.83 -0.53
C PHE A 114 -6.67 -6.41 0.06
N LYS A 115 -7.47 -6.17 1.10
CA LYS A 115 -7.50 -4.86 1.77
C LYS A 115 -6.17 -4.52 2.41
N LEU A 116 -5.48 -5.51 3.00
CA LEU A 116 -4.17 -5.34 3.62
C LEU A 116 -3.13 -4.90 2.59
N VAL A 117 -3.02 -5.60 1.45
CA VAL A 117 -2.04 -5.22 0.40
C VAL A 117 -2.40 -3.89 -0.28
N LEU A 118 -3.70 -3.60 -0.44
CA LEU A 118 -4.15 -2.30 -0.93
C LEU A 118 -3.72 -1.18 0.02
N MET A 119 -3.92 -1.36 1.32
CA MET A 119 -3.50 -0.38 2.32
C MET A 119 -1.97 -0.21 2.33
N ARG A 120 -1.23 -1.33 2.30
CA ARG A 120 0.24 -1.33 2.24
C ARG A 120 0.78 -0.63 0.99
N SER A 121 0.05 -0.63 -0.13
CA SER A 121 0.47 0.10 -1.33
C SER A 121 0.51 1.62 -1.16
N MET A 122 -0.28 2.16 -0.22
CA MET A 122 -0.44 3.60 0.00
C MET A 122 0.40 4.14 1.17
N MET A 123 0.90 3.28 2.06
CA MET A 123 1.60 3.69 3.29
C MET A 123 2.72 2.71 3.67
N SER A 124 3.50 3.04 4.71
CA SER A 124 4.56 2.14 5.18
C SER A 124 3.98 0.87 5.82
N GLU A 125 4.83 -0.12 6.05
CA GLU A 125 4.42 -1.34 6.75
C GLU A 125 3.97 -1.06 8.18
N GLU A 126 4.74 -0.24 8.90
CA GLU A 126 4.46 0.16 10.28
C GLU A 126 3.13 0.93 10.37
N GLU A 127 2.89 1.84 9.43
CA GLU A 127 1.62 2.57 9.31
C GLU A 127 0.45 1.62 9.02
N THR A 128 0.66 0.65 8.12
CA THR A 128 -0.33 -0.37 7.77
C THR A 128 -0.70 -1.21 8.98
N ILE A 129 0.28 -1.78 9.69
CA ILE A 129 0.05 -2.62 10.88
C ILE A 129 -0.69 -1.84 11.96
N ARG A 130 -0.33 -0.56 12.16
CA ARG A 130 -0.97 0.30 13.17
C ARG A 130 -2.43 0.61 12.86
N MET A 131 -2.76 0.83 11.59
CA MET A 131 -4.07 1.34 11.18
C MET A 131 -5.02 0.25 10.65
N PHE A 132 -4.52 -0.92 10.29
CA PHE A 132 -5.33 -2.00 9.73
C PHE A 132 -6.14 -2.72 10.81
N ASP A 133 -7.47 -2.69 10.69
CA ASP A 133 -8.41 -3.38 11.57
C ASP A 133 -8.47 -4.87 11.22
N LEU A 134 -7.66 -5.68 11.91
CA LEU A 134 -7.51 -7.13 11.70
C LEU A 134 -8.71 -7.91 12.27
N LYS A 135 -9.39 -8.70 11.44
CA LYS A 135 -10.61 -9.46 11.81
C LYS A 135 -10.47 -10.96 11.67
N ILE A 136 -9.82 -11.44 10.61
CA ILE A 136 -9.81 -12.88 10.24
C ILE A 136 -8.39 -13.41 10.08
N LEU A 137 -7.51 -12.62 9.46
CA LEU A 137 -6.09 -12.95 9.31
C LEU A 137 -5.43 -13.05 10.69
N THR A 138 -4.53 -14.02 10.83
CA THR A 138 -3.65 -14.09 12.01
C THR A 138 -2.45 -13.16 11.83
N LYS A 139 -1.80 -12.76 12.93
CA LYS A 139 -0.58 -11.95 12.86
C LYS A 139 0.50 -12.58 11.97
N SER A 140 0.74 -13.89 12.09
CA SER A 140 1.72 -14.59 11.24
C SER A 140 1.38 -14.53 9.75
N GLU A 141 0.09 -14.46 9.40
CA GLU A 141 -0.32 -14.32 7.99
C GLU A 141 -0.16 -12.90 7.50
N VAL A 142 -0.47 -11.90 8.33
CA VAL A 142 -0.18 -10.48 8.05
C VAL A 142 1.30 -10.31 7.75
N ASP A 143 2.18 -10.77 8.64
CA ASP A 143 3.63 -10.67 8.49
C ASP A 143 4.08 -11.30 7.14
N LYS A 144 3.63 -12.53 6.85
CA LYS A 144 3.95 -13.21 5.58
C LYS A 144 3.45 -12.50 4.32
N ILE A 145 2.28 -11.86 4.40
CA ILE A 145 1.72 -11.08 3.29
C ILE A 145 2.56 -9.83 3.06
N LEU A 146 2.90 -9.11 4.14
CA LEU A 146 3.67 -7.86 4.08
C LEU A 146 5.11 -8.10 3.64
N ASP A 147 5.77 -9.16 4.14
CA ASP A 147 7.09 -9.62 3.71
C ASP A 147 7.14 -9.93 2.20
N SER A 148 6.00 -10.32 1.62
CA SER A 148 5.90 -10.62 0.19
C SER A 148 5.72 -9.39 -0.69
N TYR A 149 5.48 -8.20 -0.11
CA TYR A 149 5.29 -6.95 -0.82
C TYR A 149 6.62 -6.17 -0.91
N LEU A 150 7.28 -6.26 -2.07
CA LEU A 150 8.67 -5.79 -2.22
C LEU A 150 8.81 -4.33 -2.68
N LEU A 151 7.71 -3.64 -2.98
CA LEU A 151 7.78 -2.26 -3.46
C LEU A 151 7.93 -1.30 -2.27
N SER A 152 9.05 -0.58 -2.21
CA SER A 152 9.25 0.49 -1.24
C SER A 152 8.31 1.67 -1.51
N LYS A 153 7.90 2.40 -0.47
CA LYS A 153 7.17 3.68 -0.61
C LYS A 153 8.03 4.63 -1.45
N LYS A 154 7.62 4.95 -2.68
CA LYS A 154 8.22 6.01 -3.49
C LYS A 154 7.45 7.31 -3.21
N PRO A 155 7.96 8.24 -2.38
CA PRO A 155 7.27 9.50 -2.15
C PRO A 155 7.13 10.30 -3.45
N ILE A 156 5.95 10.87 -3.68
CA ILE A 156 5.73 11.80 -4.80
C ILE A 156 6.56 13.06 -4.51
N LYS A 157 7.53 13.36 -5.38
CA LYS A 157 8.25 14.65 -5.33
C LYS A 157 7.32 15.72 -5.91
N ILE A 158 6.97 16.71 -5.09
CA ILE A 158 6.28 17.91 -5.56
C ILE A 158 7.35 18.88 -6.03
N GLU A 159 7.43 19.15 -7.33
CA GLU A 159 8.22 20.25 -7.85
C GLU A 159 7.44 21.56 -7.59
N THR A 160 7.92 22.37 -6.66
CA THR A 160 7.46 23.75 -6.50
C THR A 160 8.15 24.62 -7.56
N HIS A 161 7.38 25.10 -8.54
CA HIS A 161 7.81 26.16 -9.48
C HIS A 161 7.54 27.55 -8.91
#